data_AF-A0AAU5S6G6-F1
#
_entry.id   AF-A0AAU5S6G6-F1
#
_cell.length_a   1.000
_cell.length_b   1.000
_cell.length_c   1.000
_cell.angle_alpha   90.00
_cell.angle_beta   90.00
_cell.angle_gamma   90.00
#
_symmetry.space_group_name_H-M   'P 1'
#
loop_
_entity.id
_entity.type
_entity.pdbx_description
1 polymer ?
#
loop_
_entity_poly.entity_id
_entity_poly.type
_entity_poly.pdbx_seq_one_letter_code
_entity_poly.pdbx_strand_id
1 'polypeptide(L)'
;MSKRSGILEFAVLGLLRESPMHGYELRKRLNTSLGVFRAFSYGTLYPCLKTLVTQGWLIEESALDSDPLTAPLAGRRAKIVYRLTAAGKEHFEELLANSGPDAWEDEHFAARFAFFGQTSKDVRMRVLEGRRSRLEERLERMRGSLARTRERLDDYTLELQRHGMESVEREVRWLNELIETERAGRVERPTPERDD
;
A
#
# COMPACT_ATOMS: atom_id res chain seq x y z
N MET A 1 -17.47 2.33 2.35
CA MET A 1 -16.47 2.59 1.29
C MET A 1 -16.10 1.29 0.60
N SER A 2 -15.77 1.31 -0.71
CA SER A 2 -15.25 0.12 -1.39
C SER A 2 -13.82 -0.19 -0.92
N LYS A 3 -13.42 -1.48 -0.90
CA LYS A 3 -12.05 -1.92 -0.52
C LYS A 3 -10.98 -1.13 -1.27
N ARG A 4 -11.17 -0.90 -2.58
CA ARG A 4 -10.26 -0.08 -3.41
C ARG A 4 -10.16 1.38 -2.98
N SER A 5 -11.26 1.95 -2.48
CA SER A 5 -11.29 3.33 -2.00
C SER A 5 -10.47 3.47 -0.72
N GLY A 6 -10.58 2.50 0.20
CA GLY A 6 -9.79 2.48 1.44
C GLY A 6 -8.29 2.33 1.19
N ILE A 7 -7.90 1.49 0.20
CA ILE A 7 -6.49 1.36 -0.22
C ILE A 7 -5.95 2.68 -0.76
N LEU A 8 -6.74 3.36 -1.60
CA LEU A 8 -6.34 4.63 -2.20
C LEU A 8 -6.21 5.72 -1.13
N GLU A 9 -7.17 5.83 -0.22
CA GLU A 9 -7.12 6.72 0.94
C GLU A 9 -5.84 6.49 1.75
N PHE A 10 -5.60 5.25 2.18
CA PHE A 10 -4.41 4.88 2.95
C PHE A 10 -3.12 5.30 2.23
N ALA A 11 -3.02 5.02 0.93
CA ALA A 11 -1.83 5.32 0.17
C ALA A 11 -1.63 6.82 -0.07
N VAL A 12 -2.71 7.58 -0.27
CA VAL A 12 -2.65 9.05 -0.40
C VAL A 12 -2.17 9.68 0.91
N LEU A 13 -2.74 9.28 2.05
CA LEU A 13 -2.32 9.78 3.36
C LEU A 13 -0.87 9.42 3.65
N GLY A 14 -0.43 8.20 3.34
CA GLY A 14 0.94 7.75 3.53
C GLY A 14 1.97 8.53 2.72
N LEU A 15 1.66 8.91 1.47
CA LEU A 15 2.54 9.76 0.67
C LEU A 15 2.57 11.21 1.18
N LEU A 16 1.42 11.76 1.57
CA LEU A 16 1.34 13.14 2.08
C LEU A 16 1.91 13.32 3.49
N ARG A 17 2.13 12.23 4.21
CA ARG A 17 2.91 12.23 5.46
C ARG A 17 4.38 12.53 5.23
N GLU A 18 4.94 12.11 4.09
CA GLU A 18 6.35 12.36 3.74
C GLU A 18 6.57 13.82 3.31
N SER A 19 5.74 14.31 2.39
CA SER A 19 5.81 15.70 1.93
C SER A 19 4.50 16.16 1.29
N PRO A 20 4.14 17.45 1.40
CA PRO A 20 3.08 18.04 0.57
C PRO A 20 3.41 17.86 -0.91
N MET A 21 2.41 17.55 -1.74
CA MET A 21 2.64 17.36 -3.17
C MET A 21 1.39 17.58 -4.03
N HIS A 22 1.58 17.74 -5.33
CA HIS A 22 0.49 17.93 -6.28
C HIS A 22 -0.23 16.61 -6.62
N GLY A 23 -1.50 16.70 -7.02
CA GLY A 23 -2.28 15.53 -7.46
C GLY A 23 -1.65 14.73 -8.60
N TYR A 24 -0.93 15.38 -9.52
CA TYR A 24 -0.18 14.68 -10.58
C TYR A 24 0.98 13.85 -10.02
N GLU A 25 1.73 14.43 -9.08
CA GLU A 25 2.85 13.76 -8.43
C GLU A 25 2.39 12.61 -7.54
N LEU A 26 1.31 12.81 -6.77
CA LEU A 26 0.63 11.77 -6.00
C LEU A 26 0.36 10.55 -6.87
N ARG A 27 -0.30 10.74 -8.03
CA ARG A 27 -0.61 9.61 -8.92
C ARG A 27 0.65 8.88 -9.39
N LYS A 28 1.69 9.63 -9.75
CA LYS A 28 2.96 9.06 -10.20
C LYS A 28 3.58 8.20 -9.10
N ARG A 29 3.71 8.76 -7.89
CA ARG A 29 4.29 8.05 -6.73
C ARG A 29 3.45 6.85 -6.28
N LEU A 30 2.12 6.97 -6.30
CA LEU A 30 1.20 5.85 -6.01
C LEU A 30 1.46 4.66 -6.94
N ASN A 31 1.53 4.92 -8.24
CA ASN A 31 1.71 3.86 -9.24
C ASN A 31 3.12 3.25 -9.22
N THR A 32 4.13 4.02 -8.79
CA THR A 32 5.49 3.49 -8.57
C THR A 32 5.57 2.63 -7.31
N SER A 33 4.98 3.09 -6.20
CA SER A 33 5.12 2.45 -4.88
C SER A 33 4.25 1.20 -4.73
N LEU A 34 3.07 1.19 -5.35
CA LEU A 34 2.11 0.08 -5.28
C LEU A 34 2.23 -0.91 -6.44
N GLY A 35 3.17 -0.65 -7.34
CA GLY A 35 3.42 -1.46 -8.53
C GLY A 35 2.39 -1.29 -9.64
N VAL A 36 2.78 -1.77 -10.83
CA VAL A 36 2.06 -1.57 -12.09
C VAL A 36 0.65 -2.17 -12.11
N PHE A 37 0.41 -3.21 -11.30
CA PHE A 37 -0.88 -3.91 -11.22
C PHE A 37 -1.95 -3.14 -10.42
N ARG A 38 -1.58 -2.01 -9.78
CA ARG A 38 -2.49 -1.16 -9.00
C ARG A 38 -2.49 0.28 -9.46
N ALA A 39 -2.50 0.47 -10.78
CA ALA A 39 -2.56 1.80 -11.36
C ALA A 39 -3.86 2.52 -10.96
N PHE A 40 -3.73 3.65 -10.26
CA PHE A 40 -4.83 4.56 -10.00
C PHE A 40 -4.97 5.57 -11.15
N SER A 41 -6.21 5.77 -11.57
CA SER A 41 -6.55 6.77 -12.59
C SER A 41 -6.81 8.13 -11.92
N TYR A 42 -6.70 9.21 -12.70
CA TYR A 42 -7.12 10.53 -12.23
C TYR A 42 -8.59 10.56 -11.84
N GLY A 43 -9.44 9.79 -12.54
CA GLY A 43 -10.87 9.66 -12.24
C GLY A 43 -11.17 9.03 -10.88
N THR A 44 -10.21 8.29 -10.30
CA THR A 44 -10.32 7.77 -8.92
C THR A 44 -9.59 8.64 -7.89
N LEU A 45 -8.45 9.24 -8.27
CA LEU A 45 -7.63 10.02 -7.36
C LEU A 45 -8.30 11.33 -6.94
N TYR A 46 -8.81 12.12 -7.88
CA TYR A 46 -9.36 13.44 -7.54
C TYR A 46 -10.65 13.38 -6.71
N PRO A 47 -11.61 12.46 -6.96
CA PRO A 47 -12.73 12.27 -6.05
C PRO A 47 -12.30 11.84 -4.64
N CYS A 48 -11.27 11.00 -4.53
CA CYS A 48 -10.69 10.65 -3.23
C CYS A 48 -10.12 11.89 -2.54
N LEU A 49 -9.27 12.67 -3.21
CA LEU A 49 -8.67 13.89 -2.64
C LEU A 49 -9.73 14.88 -2.16
N LYS A 50 -10.77 15.13 -2.98
CA LYS A 50 -11.90 15.99 -2.60
C LYS A 50 -12.60 15.48 -1.33
N THR A 51 -12.76 14.16 -1.21
CA THR A 51 -13.37 13.54 -0.03
C THR A 51 -12.50 13.76 1.21
N LEU A 52 -11.19 13.52 1.12
CA LEU A 52 -10.25 13.70 2.23
C LEU A 52 -10.14 15.17 2.68
N VAL A 53 -10.23 16.12 1.74
CA VAL A 53 -10.31 17.56 2.04
C VAL A 53 -11.62 17.89 2.75
N THR A 54 -12.74 17.36 2.27
CA THR A 54 -14.07 17.57 2.89
C THR A 54 -14.11 17.00 4.32
N GLN A 55 -13.39 15.91 4.57
CA GLN A 55 -13.23 15.29 5.90
C GLN A 55 -12.24 16.04 6.80
N GLY A 56 -11.55 17.07 6.30
CA GLY A 56 -10.57 17.83 7.06
C GLY A 56 -9.23 17.12 7.27
N TRP A 57 -9.00 15.99 6.60
CA TRP A 57 -7.73 15.25 6.68
C TRP A 57 -6.65 15.85 5.78
N LEU A 58 -7.05 16.52 4.70
CA LEU A 58 -6.17 17.27 3.81
C LEU A 58 -6.59 18.74 3.74
N ILE A 59 -5.64 19.60 3.39
CA ILE A 59 -5.91 20.96 2.92
C ILE A 59 -5.32 21.17 1.52
N GLU A 60 -5.94 22.09 0.79
CA GLU A 60 -5.51 22.55 -0.52
C GLU A 60 -4.79 23.90 -0.37
N GLU A 61 -3.53 23.95 -0.80
CA GLU A 61 -2.74 25.17 -0.87
C GLU A 61 -2.51 25.53 -2.33
N SER A 62 -2.81 26.78 -2.70
CA SER A 62 -2.53 27.28 -4.04
C SER A 62 -1.05 27.61 -4.15
N ALA A 63 -0.34 27.04 -5.12
CA ALA A 63 1.09 27.32 -5.34
C ALA A 63 1.41 28.78 -5.76
N LEU A 64 0.46 29.71 -5.66
CA LEU A 64 0.68 31.15 -5.83
C LEU A 64 1.34 31.79 -4.60
N ASP A 65 1.34 31.10 -3.45
CA ASP A 65 1.91 31.62 -2.19
C ASP A 65 3.39 31.26 -1.97
N SER A 66 4.02 30.57 -2.93
CA SER A 66 5.45 30.24 -2.90
C SER A 66 6.23 31.07 -3.94
N ASP A 67 6.91 32.11 -3.43
CA ASP A 67 7.95 32.94 -4.07
C ASP A 67 7.57 33.75 -5.33
N PRO A 68 7.44 35.10 -5.24
CA PRO A 68 7.19 35.98 -6.38
C PRO A 68 8.28 35.96 -7.48
N LEU A 69 9.48 35.42 -7.22
CA LEU A 69 10.60 35.48 -8.17
C LEU A 69 10.56 34.43 -9.30
N THR A 70 9.61 33.49 -9.31
CA THR A 70 9.60 32.39 -10.30
C THR A 70 8.30 32.24 -11.10
N ALA A 71 7.39 33.21 -11.06
CA ALA A 71 6.15 33.15 -11.82
C ALA A 71 6.37 33.37 -13.33
N PRO A 72 6.08 32.40 -14.22
CA PRO A 72 6.04 32.66 -15.66
C PRO A 72 4.73 33.40 -16.01
N LEU A 73 4.86 34.49 -16.75
CA LEU A 73 3.77 35.21 -17.43
C LEU A 73 3.09 34.30 -18.47
N ALA A 74 2.10 33.49 -18.09
CA ALA A 74 1.03 32.99 -18.98
C ALA A 74 0.10 32.00 -18.24
N GLY A 75 -1.14 32.41 -17.99
CA GLY A 75 -2.36 31.56 -18.03
C GLY A 75 -2.39 30.19 -17.34
N ARG A 76 -1.45 29.85 -16.45
CA ARG A 76 -1.38 28.54 -15.81
C ARG A 76 -2.29 28.52 -14.60
N ARG A 77 -3.38 27.76 -14.71
CA ARG A 77 -4.23 27.33 -13.58
C ARG A 77 -3.32 26.95 -12.41
N ALA A 78 -3.45 27.64 -11.28
CA ALA A 78 -2.60 27.43 -10.13
C ALA A 78 -2.57 25.93 -9.78
N LYS A 79 -1.38 25.37 -9.60
CA LYS A 79 -1.24 23.97 -9.22
C LYS A 79 -1.60 23.84 -7.74
N ILE A 80 -2.63 23.06 -7.44
CA ILE A 80 -3.05 22.77 -6.06
C ILE A 80 -2.04 21.80 -5.44
N VAL A 81 -1.45 22.18 -4.32
CA VAL A 81 -0.66 21.31 -3.44
C VAL A 81 -1.60 20.77 -2.37
N TYR A 82 -1.55 19.46 -2.15
CA TYR A 82 -2.26 18.85 -1.02
C TYR A 82 -1.30 18.67 0.15
N ARG A 83 -1.76 19.00 1.35
CA ARG A 83 -1.01 18.82 2.60
C ARG A 83 -1.84 18.07 3.64
N LEU A 84 -1.19 17.17 4.36
CA LEU A 84 -1.80 16.44 5.47
C LEU A 84 -2.02 17.35 6.69
N THR A 85 -3.22 17.32 7.26
CA THR A 85 -3.55 18.06 8.49
C THR A 85 -3.16 17.29 9.75
N ALA A 86 -3.29 17.91 10.93
CA ALA A 86 -3.12 17.20 12.20
C ALA A 86 -4.13 16.05 12.35
N ALA A 87 -5.42 16.32 12.08
CA ALA A 87 -6.47 15.30 12.09
C ALA A 87 -6.21 14.19 11.05
N GLY A 88 -5.69 14.54 9.87
CA GLY A 88 -5.30 13.56 8.86
C GLY A 88 -4.12 12.68 9.29
N LYS A 89 -3.17 13.22 10.06
CA LYS A 89 -2.08 12.43 10.66
C LYS A 89 -2.63 11.44 11.69
N GLU A 90 -3.48 11.90 12.61
CA GLU A 90 -4.10 11.04 13.62
C GLU A 90 -4.90 9.91 12.97
N HIS A 91 -5.75 10.23 12.00
CA HIS A 91 -6.51 9.23 11.23
C HIS A 91 -5.59 8.23 10.51
N PHE A 92 -4.49 8.70 9.92
CA PHE A 92 -3.53 7.81 9.27
C PHE A 92 -2.85 6.87 10.28
N GLU A 93 -2.47 7.35 11.47
CA GLU A 93 -1.92 6.51 12.53
C GLU A 93 -2.94 5.46 13.01
N GLU A 94 -4.21 5.80 13.11
CA GLU A 94 -5.29 4.83 13.41
C GLU A 94 -5.39 3.74 12.33
N LEU A 95 -5.34 4.13 11.05
CA LEU A 95 -5.32 3.19 9.94
C LEU A 95 -4.08 2.28 10.00
N LEU A 96 -2.91 2.82 10.33
CA LEU A 96 -1.67 2.04 10.49
C LEU A 96 -1.80 1.04 11.64
N ALA A 97 -2.31 1.47 12.79
CA ALA A 97 -2.50 0.64 13.96
C ALA A 97 -3.54 -0.48 13.73
N ASN A 98 -4.55 -0.23 12.90
CA ASN A 98 -5.57 -1.22 12.57
C ASN A 98 -4.94 -2.44 11.88
N SER A 99 -4.93 -3.54 12.61
CA SER A 99 -4.39 -4.82 12.19
C SER A 99 -5.48 -5.89 12.21
N GLY A 100 -6.70 -5.54 11.81
CA GLY A 100 -7.80 -6.50 11.64
C GLY A 100 -7.65 -7.36 10.37
N PRO A 101 -8.59 -8.28 10.12
CA PRO A 101 -8.59 -9.19 8.96
C PRO A 101 -8.38 -8.52 7.60
N ASP A 102 -8.92 -7.31 7.42
CA ASP A 102 -8.76 -6.55 6.19
C ASP A 102 -7.29 -6.18 5.93
N ALA A 103 -6.45 -6.04 6.96
CA ALA A 103 -5.06 -5.59 6.83
C ALA A 103 -4.14 -6.59 6.10
N TRP A 104 -4.51 -7.87 6.05
CA TRP A 104 -3.71 -8.92 5.41
C TRP A 104 -4.42 -9.62 4.25
N GLU A 105 -5.56 -9.08 3.79
CA GLU A 105 -6.09 -9.45 2.47
C GLU A 105 -5.16 -8.96 1.35
N ASP A 106 -5.11 -9.69 0.23
CA ASP A 106 -4.19 -9.45 -0.90
C ASP A 106 -4.16 -7.97 -1.33
N GLU A 107 -5.36 -7.41 -1.53
CA GLU A 107 -5.70 -6.00 -1.65
C GLU A 107 -4.89 -5.06 -0.73
N HIS A 108 -5.10 -5.16 0.56
CA HIS A 108 -4.58 -4.18 1.52
C HIS A 108 -3.15 -4.47 1.96
N PHE A 109 -2.69 -5.71 1.83
CA PHE A 109 -1.35 -6.09 2.27
C PHE A 109 -0.26 -5.33 1.50
N ALA A 110 -0.25 -5.37 0.16
CA ALA A 110 0.77 -4.63 -0.61
C ALA A 110 0.66 -3.10 -0.41
N ALA A 111 -0.59 -2.64 -0.23
CA ALA A 111 -0.99 -1.43 0.49
C ALA A 111 -0.02 -1.03 1.60
N ARG A 112 -0.17 -1.74 2.71
CA ARG A 112 0.56 -1.51 3.95
C ARG A 112 2.05 -1.75 3.79
N PHE A 113 2.42 -2.79 3.05
CA PHE A 113 3.82 -3.17 2.83
C PHE A 113 4.65 -2.02 2.23
N ALA A 114 4.09 -1.30 1.25
CA ALA A 114 4.76 -0.15 0.64
C ALA A 114 5.07 0.98 1.65
N PHE A 115 4.36 1.04 2.78
CA PHE A 115 4.53 2.05 3.82
C PHE A 115 5.03 1.46 5.15
N PHE A 116 5.56 0.23 5.17
CA PHE A 116 6.12 -0.39 6.38
C PHE A 116 7.29 0.40 6.99
N GLY A 117 8.06 1.13 6.17
CA GLY A 117 9.11 2.04 6.65
C GLY A 117 8.58 3.19 7.52
N GLN A 118 7.27 3.40 7.56
CA GLN A 118 6.59 4.46 8.29
C GLN A 118 5.89 3.98 9.58
N THR A 119 5.84 2.67 9.84
CA THR A 119 5.14 2.05 10.99
C THR A 119 6.10 1.56 12.07
N SER A 120 5.58 1.21 13.25
CA SER A 120 6.35 0.51 14.28
C SER A 120 6.59 -0.96 13.91
N LYS A 121 7.66 -1.54 14.46
CA LYS A 121 7.97 -2.97 14.30
C LYS A 121 6.79 -3.85 14.74
N ASP A 122 6.12 -3.52 15.84
CA ASP A 122 4.99 -4.31 16.35
C ASP A 122 3.81 -4.35 15.37
N VAL A 123 3.54 -3.23 14.68
CA VAL A 123 2.51 -3.17 13.63
C VAL A 123 2.92 -4.01 12.43
N ARG A 124 4.16 -3.87 11.95
CA ARG A 124 4.67 -4.70 10.83
C ARG A 124 4.57 -6.18 11.14
N MET A 125 5.04 -6.58 12.32
CA MET A 125 5.01 -7.96 12.80
C MET A 125 3.60 -8.51 12.81
N ARG A 126 2.63 -7.78 13.37
CA ARG A 126 1.23 -8.23 13.43
C ARG A 126 0.62 -8.43 12.04
N VAL A 127 0.89 -7.53 11.11
CA VAL A 127 0.39 -7.65 9.72
C VAL A 127 1.05 -8.83 8.99
N LEU A 128 2.36 -9.01 9.14
CA LEU A 128 3.10 -10.11 8.52
C LEU A 128 2.64 -11.48 9.06
N GLU A 129 2.53 -11.62 10.38
CA GLU A 129 2.09 -12.86 11.03
C GLU A 129 0.63 -13.18 10.72
N GLY A 130 -0.24 -12.17 10.66
CA GLY A 130 -1.64 -12.31 10.24
C GLY A 130 -1.75 -12.81 8.79
N ARG A 131 -0.97 -12.24 7.86
CA ARG A 131 -0.94 -12.71 6.46
C ARG A 131 -0.42 -14.13 6.34
N ARG A 132 0.69 -14.45 7.02
CA ARG A 132 1.25 -15.80 6.99
C ARG A 132 0.21 -16.81 7.43
N SER A 133 -0.42 -16.59 8.59
CA SER A 133 -1.43 -17.51 9.14
C SER A 133 -2.58 -17.71 8.16
N ARG A 134 -3.05 -16.63 7.52
CA ARG A 134 -4.13 -16.70 6.51
C ARG A 134 -3.74 -17.49 5.26
N LEU A 135 -2.50 -17.34 4.79
CA LEU A 135 -1.99 -18.07 3.62
C LEU A 135 -1.73 -19.53 3.95
N GLU A 136 -1.24 -19.85 5.15
CA GLU A 136 -1.09 -21.23 5.64
C GLU A 136 -2.44 -21.95 5.70
N GLU A 137 -3.47 -21.32 6.26
CA GLU A 137 -4.84 -21.87 6.23
C GLU A 137 -5.37 -22.07 4.81
N ARG A 138 -5.09 -21.12 3.90
CA ARG A 138 -5.51 -21.21 2.49
C ARG A 138 -4.81 -22.37 1.80
N LEU A 139 -3.51 -22.54 2.05
CA LEU A 139 -2.70 -23.61 1.52
C LEU A 139 -3.23 -24.98 1.97
N GLU A 140 -3.57 -25.11 3.25
CA GLU A 140 -4.14 -26.35 3.80
C GLU A 140 -5.49 -26.69 3.15
N ARG A 141 -6.37 -25.70 2.98
CA ARG A 141 -7.64 -25.88 2.25
C ARG A 141 -7.40 -26.31 0.80
N MET A 142 -6.42 -25.74 0.11
CA MET A 142 -6.08 -26.09 -1.28
C MET A 142 -5.55 -27.53 -1.37
N ARG A 143 -4.64 -27.93 -0.47
CA ARG A 143 -4.12 -29.30 -0.38
C ARG A 143 -5.23 -30.32 -0.13
N GLY A 144 -6.10 -30.05 0.83
CA GLY A 144 -7.25 -30.90 1.11
C GLY A 144 -8.22 -31.01 -0.07
N SER A 145 -8.44 -29.91 -0.81
CA SER A 145 -9.28 -29.93 -2.02
C SER A 145 -8.68 -30.78 -3.13
N LEU A 146 -7.39 -30.55 -3.45
CA LEU A 146 -6.68 -31.29 -4.50
C LEU A 146 -6.68 -32.80 -4.22
N ALA A 147 -6.43 -33.21 -2.98
CA ALA A 147 -6.45 -34.61 -2.58
C ALA A 147 -7.82 -35.30 -2.83
N ARG A 148 -8.93 -34.57 -2.65
CA ARG A 148 -10.29 -35.11 -2.86
C ARG A 148 -10.73 -35.13 -4.31
N THR A 149 -10.26 -34.19 -5.13
CA THR A 149 -10.76 -34.02 -6.51
C THR A 149 -9.81 -34.54 -7.58
N ARG A 150 -8.62 -35.04 -7.20
CA ARG A 150 -7.55 -35.43 -8.14
C ARG A 150 -8.01 -36.38 -9.25
N GLU A 151 -8.81 -37.38 -8.94
CA GLU A 151 -9.27 -38.40 -9.91
C GLU A 151 -10.36 -37.89 -10.87
N ARG A 152 -10.93 -36.72 -10.59
CA ARG A 152 -12.08 -36.15 -11.32
C ARG A 152 -11.71 -35.00 -12.26
N LEU A 153 -10.44 -34.60 -12.28
CA LEU A 153 -9.95 -33.43 -13.01
C LEU A 153 -9.01 -33.87 -14.13
N ASP A 154 -9.02 -33.13 -15.24
CA ASP A 154 -8.04 -33.30 -16.32
C ASP A 154 -6.66 -32.74 -15.94
N ASP A 155 -5.64 -33.12 -16.71
CA ASP A 155 -4.24 -32.75 -16.45
C ASP A 155 -4.02 -31.23 -16.43
N TYR A 156 -4.68 -30.45 -17.30
CA TYR A 156 -4.49 -29.00 -17.34
C TYR A 156 -5.13 -28.32 -16.13
N THR A 157 -6.30 -28.79 -15.69
CA THR A 157 -6.93 -28.29 -14.46
C THR A 157 -6.09 -28.61 -13.23
N LEU A 158 -5.49 -29.80 -13.17
CA LEU A 158 -4.55 -30.16 -12.10
C LEU A 158 -3.31 -29.27 -12.10
N GLU A 159 -2.74 -28.96 -13.26
CA GLU A 159 -1.59 -28.06 -13.33
C GLU A 159 -1.94 -26.61 -12.95
N LEU A 160 -3.12 -26.11 -13.32
CA LEU A 160 -3.57 -24.80 -12.86
C LEU A 160 -3.69 -24.74 -11.32
N GLN A 161 -4.18 -25.81 -10.68
CA GLN A 161 -4.25 -25.91 -9.23
C GLN A 161 -2.87 -25.98 -8.58
N ARG A 162 -1.93 -26.74 -9.16
CA ARG A 162 -0.53 -26.83 -8.69
C ARG A 162 0.17 -25.48 -8.77
N HIS A 163 0.10 -24.79 -9.90
CA HIS A 163 0.67 -23.46 -10.07
C HIS A 163 0.12 -22.46 -9.04
N GLY A 164 -1.20 -22.51 -8.78
CA GLY A 164 -1.82 -21.69 -7.73
C GLY A 164 -1.30 -22.00 -6.33
N MET A 165 -1.07 -23.29 -6.02
CA MET A 165 -0.53 -23.74 -4.74
C MET A 165 0.92 -23.29 -4.55
N GLU A 166 1.76 -23.49 -5.56
CA GLU A 166 3.18 -23.09 -5.54
C GLU A 166 3.36 -21.59 -5.31
N SER A 167 2.47 -20.76 -5.88
CA SER A 167 2.46 -19.31 -5.66
C SER A 167 2.20 -18.97 -4.18
N VAL A 168 1.22 -19.62 -3.55
CA VAL A 168 0.92 -19.42 -2.12
C VAL A 168 2.07 -19.93 -1.24
N GLU A 169 2.65 -21.09 -1.57
CA GLU A 169 3.79 -21.64 -0.82
C GLU A 169 5.01 -20.74 -0.89
N ARG A 170 5.29 -20.17 -2.06
CA ARG A 170 6.37 -19.19 -2.24
C ARG A 170 6.14 -17.97 -1.37
N GLU A 171 4.91 -17.47 -1.31
CA GLU A 171 4.60 -16.31 -0.50
C GLU A 171 4.73 -16.59 1.01
N VAL A 172 4.29 -17.77 1.48
CA VAL A 172 4.49 -18.19 2.88
C VAL A 172 5.98 -18.26 3.24
N ARG A 173 6.82 -18.84 2.36
CA ARG A 173 8.28 -18.87 2.58
C ARG A 173 8.86 -17.47 2.68
N TRP A 174 8.51 -16.59 1.75
CA TRP A 174 8.96 -15.19 1.77
C TRP A 174 8.53 -14.46 3.04
N LEU A 175 7.29 -14.66 3.51
CA LEU A 175 6.82 -14.07 4.77
C LEU A 175 7.59 -14.60 5.99
N ASN A 176 7.94 -15.88 6.02
CA ASN A 176 8.73 -16.46 7.11
C ASN A 176 10.12 -15.83 7.19
N GLU A 177 10.84 -15.77 6.06
CA GLU A 177 12.17 -15.15 5.98
C GLU A 177 12.11 -13.66 6.38
N LEU A 178 11.06 -12.96 5.96
CA LEU A 178 10.90 -11.55 6.28
C LEU A 178 10.57 -11.32 7.76
N ILE A 179 9.71 -12.15 8.35
CA ILE A 179 9.40 -12.14 9.78
C ILE A 179 10.67 -12.39 10.61
N GLU A 180 11.50 -13.34 10.21
CA GLU A 180 12.78 -13.62 10.88
C GLU A 180 13.73 -12.43 10.79
N THR A 181 13.84 -11.80 9.62
CA THR A 181 14.66 -10.59 9.40
C THR A 181 14.19 -9.43 10.27
N GLU A 182 12.87 -9.20 10.32
CA GLU A 182 12.24 -8.15 11.12
C GLU A 182 12.46 -8.40 12.63
N ARG A 183 12.34 -9.66 13.08
CA ARG A 183 12.63 -10.08 14.46
C ARG A 183 14.09 -9.81 14.83
N ALA A 184 15.02 -10.18 13.96
CA ALA A 184 16.45 -9.93 14.13
C ALA A 184 16.85 -8.45 14.09
N GLY A 185 15.94 -7.56 13.64
CA GLY A 185 16.20 -6.11 13.56
C GLY A 185 17.11 -5.72 12.39
N ARG A 186 17.31 -6.61 11.40
CA ARG A 186 18.29 -6.43 10.31
C ARG A 186 17.76 -5.69 9.09
N VAL A 187 16.64 -4.99 9.20
CA VAL A 187 16.17 -4.11 8.11
C VAL A 187 16.97 -2.79 8.17
N GLU A 188 18.27 -2.88 7.96
CA GLU A 188 19.12 -1.71 7.77
C GLU A 188 18.79 -1.06 6.43
N ARG A 189 18.51 0.25 6.43
CA ARG A 189 18.46 1.03 5.19
C ARG A 189 19.86 1.01 4.57
N PRO A 190 20.03 0.76 3.26
CA PRO A 190 21.28 1.11 2.61
C PRO A 190 21.45 2.62 2.77
N THR A 191 22.50 3.03 3.47
CA THR A 191 22.92 4.42 3.53
C THR A 191 23.33 4.78 2.11
N PRO A 192 22.74 5.80 1.45
CA PRO A 192 23.26 6.23 0.17
C PRO A 192 24.68 6.72 0.40
N GLU A 193 25.66 6.04 -0.21
CA GLU A 193 27.03 6.54 -0.31
C GLU A 193 26.93 7.94 -0.92
N ARG A 194 27.27 8.95 -0.11
CA ARG A 194 27.58 10.27 -0.63
C ARG A 194 28.92 10.12 -1.33
N ASP A 195 28.88 10.07 -2.65
CA ASP A 195 30.06 10.41 -3.45
C ASP A 195 30.39 11.88 -3.16
N ASP A 196 31.47 12.08 -2.41
CA ASP A 196 32.19 13.36 -2.28
C ASP A 196 33.04 13.65 -3.53
#